data_AF-A0A2Z4XX16-F1
#
_entry.id   AF-A0A2Z4XX16-F1
#
_cell.length_a   1.000
_cell.length_b   1.000
_cell.length_c   1.000
_cell.angle_alpha   90.00
_cell.angle_beta   90.00
_cell.angle_gamma   90.00
#
_symmetry.space_group_name_H-M   'P 1'
#
loop_
_entity.id
_entity.type
_entity.pdbx_description
1 polymer ?
#
loop_
_entity_poly.entity_id
_entity_poly.type
_entity_poly.pdbx_seq_one_letter_code
_entity_poly.pdbx_strand_id
1 'polypeptide(L)'
;MKFTKTLLVAPLIAGALITSSFAAADSNDDVSYSVGYEMGSNLKAQLAQGNVETDNAELISGLKDGIADKKAKLNEKQMQTAMMDFQKQAMAAQQKAQA
;
A
#
# COMPACT_ATOMS: atom_id res chain seq x y z
N MET A 1 64.34 -0.17 32.17
CA MET A 1 63.27 -0.73 33.03
C MET A 1 62.21 0.35 33.23
N LYS A 2 60.94 0.03 32.96
CA LYS A 2 59.70 0.62 33.52
C LYS A 2 59.09 1.90 32.88
N PHE A 3 57.92 1.64 32.30
CA PHE A 3 56.85 2.47 31.76
C PHE A 3 56.26 3.50 32.73
N THR A 4 55.85 4.67 32.21
CA THR A 4 54.67 5.43 32.69
C THR A 4 54.19 6.33 31.52
N LYS A 5 53.05 6.07 30.84
CA LYS A 5 51.66 6.48 31.18
C LYS A 5 51.62 7.99 31.52
N THR A 6 50.85 8.88 30.87
CA THR A 6 49.41 8.82 30.57
C THR A 6 49.06 9.93 29.58
N LEU A 7 48.33 9.58 28.52
CA LEU A 7 47.71 10.48 27.54
C LEU A 7 46.51 11.17 28.21
N LEU A 8 46.54 12.49 28.35
CA LEU A 8 45.40 13.31 28.76
C LEU A 8 44.77 13.94 27.51
N VAL A 9 43.60 13.44 27.08
CA VAL A 9 42.69 14.20 26.21
C VAL A 9 41.24 13.98 26.67
N ALA A 10 40.74 15.02 27.34
CA ALA A 10 39.42 15.64 27.36
C ALA A 10 38.10 14.82 27.22
N PRO A 11 37.04 15.23 27.96
CA PRO A 11 35.78 14.49 28.11
C PRO A 11 34.83 14.74 26.93
N LEU A 12 34.20 13.69 26.41
CA LEU A 12 33.16 13.80 25.39
C LEU A 12 31.84 13.26 25.95
N ILE A 13 31.07 14.21 26.50
CA ILE A 13 29.62 14.33 26.50
C ILE A 13 28.85 13.02 26.70
N ALA A 14 28.38 12.82 27.93
CA ALA A 14 27.28 11.93 28.25
C ALA A 14 26.00 12.44 27.55
N GLY A 15 25.82 12.06 26.29
CA GLY A 15 24.56 12.20 25.58
C GLY A 15 23.57 11.19 26.16
N ALA A 16 22.65 11.69 26.99
CA ALA A 16 21.47 10.95 27.38
C ALA A 16 20.72 10.52 26.11
N LEU A 17 20.81 9.23 25.77
CA LEU A 17 19.95 8.63 24.77
C LEU A 17 18.55 8.60 25.38
N ILE A 18 17.75 9.60 25.02
CA ILE A 18 16.32 9.66 25.23
C ILE A 18 15.73 8.43 24.51
N THR A 19 15.50 7.35 25.25
CA THR A 19 14.66 6.24 24.80
C THR A 19 13.21 6.70 24.87
N SER A 20 12.80 7.56 23.93
CA SER A 20 11.39 7.79 23.66
C SER A 20 10.85 6.52 23.03
N SER A 21 10.28 5.65 23.85
CA SER A 21 9.45 4.55 23.39
C SER A 21 8.33 5.13 22.54
N PHE A 22 8.43 4.94 21.22
CA PHE A 22 7.33 5.17 20.30
C PHE A 22 6.19 4.23 20.71
N ALA A 23 5.16 4.77 21.36
CA ALA A 23 3.87 4.11 21.45
C ALA A 23 3.28 4.08 20.02
N ALA A 24 3.71 3.08 19.24
CA ALA A 24 3.48 2.96 17.80
C ALA A 24 2.22 2.15 17.43
N ALA A 25 1.16 2.25 18.25
CA ALA A 25 -0.10 1.54 18.01
C ALA A 25 -1.11 2.42 17.23
N ASP A 26 -1.38 3.64 17.69
CA ASP A 26 -2.40 4.51 17.05
C ASP A 26 -1.99 5.02 15.66
N SER A 27 -0.69 5.18 15.39
CA SER A 27 -0.20 5.71 14.12
C SER A 27 -0.37 4.74 12.95
N ASN A 28 -0.47 3.44 13.21
CA ASN A 28 -0.57 2.44 12.15
C ASN A 28 -1.98 2.35 11.57
N ASP A 29 -3.01 2.59 12.38
CA ASP A 29 -4.40 2.50 11.94
C ASP A 29 -4.77 3.68 11.03
N ASP A 30 -4.38 4.90 11.39
CA ASP A 30 -4.60 6.11 10.59
C ASP A 30 -3.82 6.06 9.26
N VAL A 31 -2.58 5.57 9.28
CA VAL A 31 -1.77 5.38 8.07
C VAL A 31 -2.40 4.34 7.15
N SER A 32 -2.80 3.18 7.71
CA SER A 32 -3.42 2.10 6.94
C SER A 32 -4.75 2.53 6.32
N TYR A 33 -5.56 3.27 7.08
CA TYR A 33 -6.81 3.84 6.59
C TYR A 33 -6.55 4.84 5.46
N SER A 34 -5.60 5.75 5.63
CA SER A 34 -5.26 6.78 4.64
C SER A 34 -4.80 6.15 3.32
N VAL A 35 -3.93 5.13 3.38
CA VAL A 35 -3.47 4.40 2.19
C VAL A 35 -4.64 3.71 1.50
N GLY A 36 -5.50 3.01 2.24
CA GLY A 36 -6.68 2.33 1.68
C GLY A 36 -7.67 3.30 1.05
N TYR A 37 -7.91 4.44 1.70
CA TYR A 37 -8.79 5.50 1.21
C TYR A 37 -8.27 6.10 -0.10
N GLU A 38 -6.99 6.46 -0.16
CA GLU A 38 -6.37 7.03 -1.35
C GLU A 38 -6.39 6.03 -2.52
N MET A 39 -6.08 4.74 -2.25
CA MET A 39 -6.15 3.69 -3.26
C MET A 39 -7.58 3.51 -3.80
N GLY A 40 -8.58 3.48 -2.93
CA GLY A 40 -9.99 3.35 -3.31
C GLY A 40 -10.51 4.58 -4.09
N SER A 41 -10.11 5.78 -3.68
CA SER A 41 -10.46 7.03 -4.37
C SER A 41 -9.92 7.06 -5.79
N ASN A 42 -8.63 6.72 -5.96
CA ASN A 42 -8.00 6.62 -7.27
C ASN A 42 -8.61 5.51 -8.14
N LEU A 43 -8.97 4.37 -7.55
CA LEU A 43 -9.63 3.29 -8.28
C LEU A 43 -11.02 3.72 -8.78
N LYS A 44 -11.82 4.38 -7.92
CA LYS A 44 -13.14 4.92 -8.29
C LYS A 44 -13.02 5.91 -9.45
N ALA A 45 -12.05 6.81 -9.40
CA ALA A 45 -11.83 7.79 -10.48
C ALA A 45 -11.54 7.11 -11.82
N GLN A 46 -10.68 6.07 -11.83
CA GLN A 46 -10.36 5.31 -13.04
C GLN A 46 -11.57 4.55 -13.59
N LEU A 47 -12.35 3.90 -12.72
CA LEU A 47 -13.55 3.17 -13.12
C LEU A 47 -14.63 4.11 -13.67
N ALA A 48 -14.80 5.28 -13.06
CA ALA A 48 -15.73 6.31 -13.54
C ALA A 48 -15.31 6.88 -14.90
N GLN A 49 -14.02 7.11 -15.12
CA GLN A 49 -13.49 7.55 -16.43
C GLN A 49 -13.72 6.51 -17.52
N GLY A 50 -13.54 5.23 -17.19
CA GLY A 50 -13.78 4.13 -18.12
C GLY A 50 -15.26 3.76 -18.25
N ASN A 51 -16.18 4.42 -17.54
CA ASN A 51 -17.59 4.04 -17.38
C ASN A 51 -17.77 2.52 -17.21
N VAL A 52 -16.89 1.90 -16.42
CA VAL A 52 -16.88 0.45 -16.19
C VAL A 52 -17.60 0.15 -14.89
N GLU A 53 -18.66 -0.65 -14.98
CA GLU A 53 -19.37 -1.14 -13.81
C GLU A 53 -18.60 -2.29 -13.16
N THR A 54 -18.38 -2.19 -11.85
CA THR A 54 -17.70 -3.23 -11.07
C THR A 54 -18.44 -3.42 -9.74
N ASP A 55 -18.34 -4.61 -9.18
CA ASP A 55 -18.85 -4.91 -7.85
C ASP A 55 -17.81 -4.51 -6.78
N ASN A 56 -18.13 -3.49 -5.99
CA ASN A 56 -17.24 -2.99 -4.94
C ASN A 56 -16.92 -4.04 -3.88
N ALA A 57 -17.85 -4.94 -3.56
CA ALA A 57 -17.63 -5.97 -2.55
C ALA A 57 -16.63 -7.03 -3.06
N GLU A 58 -16.73 -7.43 -4.33
CA GLU A 58 -15.76 -8.35 -4.94
C GLU A 58 -14.38 -7.70 -5.14
N LEU A 59 -14.32 -6.41 -5.50
CA LEU A 59 -13.05 -5.67 -5.57
C LEU A 59 -12.35 -5.63 -4.21
N ILE A 60 -13.08 -5.29 -3.14
CA ILE A 60 -12.55 -5.27 -1.77
C ILE A 60 -12.14 -6.69 -1.34
N SER A 61 -12.93 -7.71 -1.69
CA SER A 61 -12.57 -9.11 -1.40
C SER A 61 -11.27 -9.51 -2.07
N GLY A 62 -11.11 -9.22 -3.38
CA GLY A 62 -9.90 -9.51 -4.13
C GLY A 62 -8.68 -8.77 -3.58
N LEU A 63 -8.84 -7.49 -3.20
CA LEU A 63 -7.78 -6.71 -2.57
C LEU A 63 -7.35 -7.31 -1.21
N LYS A 64 -8.32 -7.67 -0.36
CA LYS A 64 -8.06 -8.32 0.93
C LYS A 64 -7.38 -9.67 0.77
N ASP A 65 -7.82 -10.48 -0.19
CA ASP A 65 -7.24 -11.79 -0.45
C ASP A 65 -5.80 -11.66 -0.97
N GLY A 66 -5.53 -10.69 -1.86
CA GLY A 66 -4.18 -10.39 -2.34
C GLY A 66 -3.23 -9.89 -1.26
N ILE A 67 -3.67 -8.95 -0.40
CA ILE A 67 -2.86 -8.44 0.73
C ILE A 67 -2.54 -9.55 1.75
N ALA A 68 -3.48 -10.48 1.96
CA ALA A 68 -3.32 -11.59 2.89
C ALA A 68 -2.59 -12.80 2.29
N ASP A 69 -2.04 -12.68 1.07
CA ASP A 69 -1.42 -13.79 0.30
C ASP A 69 -2.32 -15.04 0.23
N LYS A 70 -3.64 -14.83 0.20
CA LYS A 70 -4.61 -15.92 0.09
C LYS A 70 -4.69 -16.40 -1.35
N LYS A 71 -5.06 -17.67 -1.50
CA LYS A 71 -5.40 -18.23 -2.80
C LYS A 71 -6.56 -17.45 -3.41
N ALA A 72 -6.35 -16.91 -4.60
CA ALA A 72 -7.38 -16.21 -5.36
C ALA A 72 -8.61 -17.10 -5.58
N LYS A 73 -9.81 -16.49 -5.49
CA LYS A 73 -11.09 -17.16 -5.82
C LYS A 73 -11.13 -17.67 -7.26
N LEU A 74 -10.43 -16.97 -8.16
CA LEU A 74 -10.34 -17.28 -9.58
C LEU A 74 -9.01 -17.98 -9.88
N ASN A 75 -9.03 -18.95 -10.80
CA ASN A 75 -7.78 -19.46 -11.36
C ASN A 75 -7.18 -18.47 -12.37
N GLU A 76 -5.92 -18.68 -12.75
CA GLU A 76 -5.18 -17.78 -13.65
C GLU A 76 -5.90 -17.53 -14.98
N LYS A 77 -6.47 -18.58 -15.58
CA LYS A 77 -7.20 -18.46 -16.85
C LYS A 77 -8.45 -17.59 -16.69
N GLN A 78 -9.18 -17.78 -15.59
CA GLN A 78 -10.36 -16.97 -15.28
C GLN A 78 -9.99 -15.50 -15.02
N MET A 79 -8.89 -15.25 -14.28
CA MET A 79 -8.38 -13.90 -14.08
C MET A 79 -7.99 -13.24 -15.40
N GLN A 80 -7.29 -13.96 -16.28
CA GLN A 80 -6.89 -13.46 -17.59
C GLN A 80 -8.11 -13.13 -18.46
N THR A 81 -9.10 -14.02 -18.53
CA THR A 81 -10.34 -13.77 -19.27
C THR A 81 -11.08 -12.55 -18.71
N ALA A 82 -11.23 -12.46 -17.38
CA ALA A 82 -11.89 -11.33 -16.74
C ALA A 82 -11.18 -10.00 -17.05
N MET A 83 -9.84 -9.97 -17.04
CA MET A 83 -9.07 -8.77 -17.39
C MET A 83 -9.18 -8.40 -18.87
N MET A 84 -9.23 -9.37 -19.78
CA MET A 84 -9.46 -9.09 -21.20
C MET A 84 -10.85 -8.49 -21.43
N ASP A 85 -11.86 -9.00 -20.76
CA ASP A 85 -13.23 -8.49 -20.90
C ASP A 85 -13.38 -7.11 -20.26
N PHE A 86 -12.73 -6.86 -19.12
CA PHE A 86 -12.63 -5.54 -18.52
C PHE A 86 -12.03 -4.51 -19.50
N GLN A 87 -10.91 -4.84 -20.16
CA GLN A 87 -10.28 -3.95 -21.15
C GLN A 87 -11.19 -3.66 -22.34
N LYS A 88 -11.91 -4.68 -22.85
CA LYS A 88 -12.89 -4.48 -23.93
C LYS A 88 -14.03 -3.57 -23.51
N GLN A 89 -14.55 -3.75 -22.30
CA GLN A 89 -15.63 -2.91 -21.76
C GLN A 89 -15.16 -1.46 -21.61
N ALA A 90 -13.98 -1.22 -21.06
CA ALA A 90 -13.40 0.11 -20.93
C ALA A 90 -13.22 0.80 -22.29
N MET A 91 -12.72 0.08 -23.32
CA MET A 91 -12.61 0.64 -24.68
C MET A 91 -13.97 0.98 -25.29
N ALA A 92 -14.96 0.09 -25.14
CA ALA A 92 -16.30 0.32 -25.67
C ALA A 92 -16.99 1.51 -24.98
N ALA A 93 -16.79 1.66 -23.67
CA ALA A 93 -17.28 2.80 -22.91
C ALA A 93 -16.61 4.11 -23.33
N GLN A 94 -15.29 4.11 -23.53
CA GLN A 94 -14.57 5.28 -24.03
C GLN A 94 -15.06 5.71 -25.42
N GLN A 95 -15.29 4.76 -26.33
CA GLN A 95 -15.84 5.07 -27.67
C GLN A 95 -17.24 5.69 -27.59
N LYS A 96 -18.11 5.21 -26.70
CA LYS A 96 -19.44 5.78 -26.47
C LYS A 96 -19.41 7.17 -25.84
N ALA A 97 -18.40 7.48 -25.03
CA ALA A 97 -18.25 8.80 -24.43
C ALA A 97 -17.73 9.88 -25.41
N GLN A 98 -17.20 9.46 -26.57
CA GLN A 98 -16.67 10.35 -27.61
C GLN A 98 -17.59 10.51 -28.83
N ALA A 99 -18.73 9.79 -28.86
CA ALA A 99 -19.73 9.83 -29.92
C ALA A 99 -20.96 10.65 -29.50
#